data_AF-A0A916B7T8-F1
#
_entry.id   AF-A0A916B7T8-F1
#
_cell.length_a   1.000
_cell.length_b   1.000
_cell.length_c   1.000
_cell.angle_alpha   90.00
_cell.angle_beta   90.00
_cell.angle_gamma   90.00
#
_symmetry.space_group_name_H-M   'P 1'
#
loop_
_entity.id
_entity.type
_entity.pdbx_description
1 polymer ?
#
loop_
_entity_poly.entity_id
_entity_poly.type
_entity_poly.pdbx_seq_one_letter_code
_entity_poly.pdbx_strand_id
1 'polypeptide(L)' 'DSGDQVPRRPGIQRFVPPGGAPRTPAQCTLPARRS' A
#
# COMPACT_ATOMS: atom_id res chain seq x y z
N ASP A 1 0.36 -42.51 -5.43
CA ASP A 1 -0.23 -41.28 -4.90
C ASP A 1 0.88 -40.25 -4.75
N SER A 2 1.25 -39.65 -5.87
CA SER A 2 2.36 -38.70 -5.94
C SER A 2 1.94 -37.63 -6.92
N GLY A 3 0.96 -36.85 -6.49
CA GLY A 3 0.41 -35.74 -7.26
C GLY A 3 1.49 -34.71 -7.55
N ASP A 4 1.50 -34.24 -8.80
CA ASP A 4 2.28 -33.10 -9.26
C ASP A 4 2.04 -31.91 -8.33
N GLN A 5 3.06 -31.50 -7.57
CA GLN A 5 2.99 -30.32 -6.73
C GLN A 5 2.91 -29.08 -7.64
N VAL A 6 1.71 -28.53 -7.82
CA VAL A 6 1.51 -27.27 -8.57
C VAL A 6 2.23 -26.15 -7.83
N PRO A 7 3.16 -25.42 -8.47
CA PRO A 7 3.82 -24.28 -7.83
C PRO A 7 2.79 -23.21 -7.44
N ARG A 8 2.72 -22.88 -6.14
CA ARG A 8 1.83 -21.82 -5.65
C ARG A 8 2.34 -20.47 -6.15
N ARG A 9 1.43 -19.63 -6.68
CA ARG A 9 1.76 -18.23 -6.98
C ARG A 9 2.04 -17.48 -5.67
N PRO A 10 3.06 -16.60 -5.63
CA PRO A 10 3.24 -15.71 -4.49
C PRO A 10 1.97 -14.88 -4.25
N GLY A 11 1.53 -14.80 -2.99
CA GLY A 11 0.38 -13.97 -2.62
C GLY A 11 0.63 -12.49 -2.89
N ILE A 12 -0.43 -11.71 -3.06
CA ILE A 12 -0.33 -10.24 -3.18
C ILE A 12 0.21 -9.69 -1.85
N GLN A 13 1.40 -9.11 -1.87
CA GLN A 13 1.96 -8.40 -0.72
C GLN A 13 1.36 -6.99 -0.69
N ARG A 14 0.73 -6.60 0.43
CA ARG A 14 0.29 -5.23 0.63
C ARG A 14 1.52 -4.32 0.75
N PHE A 15 1.60 -3.30 -0.10
CA PHE A 15 2.61 -2.26 0.06
C PHE A 15 2.36 -1.49 1.36
N VAL A 16 3.38 -1.45 2.21
CA VAL A 16 3.42 -0.62 3.42
C VAL A 16 4.44 0.49 3.14
N PRO A 17 4.02 1.76 3.01
CA PRO A 17 4.97 2.84 2.80
C PRO A 17 5.92 2.95 4.00
N PRO A 18 7.23 3.14 3.78
CA PRO A 18 8.18 3.29 4.87
C PRO A 18 7.89 4.56 5.68
N GLY A 19 7.77 4.40 7.00
CA GLY A 19 8.12 5.43 7.99
C GLY A 19 7.34 6.75 7.98
N GLY A 20 6.01 6.73 7.91
CA GLY A 20 5.19 7.92 8.20
C GLY A 20 3.83 7.55 8.79
N ALA A 21 3.40 8.28 9.83
CA ALA A 21 2.02 8.18 10.29
C ALA A 21 1.08 8.57 9.12
N PRO A 22 -0.08 7.91 8.96
CA PRO A 22 -1.09 8.36 8.02
C PRO A 22 -1.36 9.85 8.23
N ARG A 23 -1.28 10.64 7.17
CA ARG A 23 -1.57 12.07 7.28
C ARG A 23 -3.03 12.23 7.68
N THR A 24 -3.27 12.97 8.77
CA THR A 24 -4.65 13.30 9.15
C THR A 24 -5.22 14.33 8.17
N PRO A 25 -6.55 14.42 8.00
CA PRO A 25 -7.14 15.45 7.16
C PRO A 25 -6.68 16.88 7.52
N ALA A 26 -6.37 17.13 8.80
CA ALA A 26 -5.82 18.40 9.28
C ALA A 26 -4.39 18.71 8.78
N GLN A 27 -3.63 17.69 8.38
CA GLN A 27 -2.27 17.83 7.82
C GLN A 27 -2.27 18.00 6.30
N CYS A 28 -3.44 17.89 5.66
CA CYS A 28 -3.60 18.17 4.24
C CYS A 28 -3.80 19.68 4.05
N THR A 29 -2.71 20.45 4.04
CA THR A 29 -2.76 21.86 3.62
C THR A 29 -3.08 21.91 2.12
N LEU A 30 -4.30 22.36 1.77
CA LEU A 30 -4.66 22.62 0.38
C LEU A 30 -3.92 23.88 -0.12
N PRO A 31 -3.49 23.93 -1.38
CA PRO A 31 -2.83 25.11 -1.92
C PRO A 31 -3.76 26.32 -1.83
N ALA A 32 -3.23 27.44 -1.34
CA ALA A 32 -3.97 28.70 -1.28
C ALA A 32 -4.41 29.10 -2.70
N ARG A 33 -5.69 29.46 -2.85
CA ARG A 33 -6.25 29.91 -4.12
C ARG A 33 -5.51 31.18 -4.57
N ARG A 34 -4.83 31.10 -5.72
CA ARG A 34 -4.15 32.26 -6.33
C ARG A 34 -5.20 33.13 -7.03
N SER A 35 -5.24 34.42 -6.71
CA SER A 35 -5.97 35.47 -7.43
C SER A 35 -4.98 36.43 -8.07
#